data_AF-A0AAV9VBX2-F1
#
_entry.id   AF-A0AAV9VBX2-F1
#
_cell.length_a   1.000
_cell.length_b   1.000
_cell.length_c   1.000
_cell.angle_alpha   90.00
_cell.angle_beta   90.00
_cell.angle_gamma   90.00
#
_symmetry.space_group_name_H-M   'P 1'
#
loop_
_entity.id
_entity.type
_entity.pdbx_description
1 polymer ?
#
loop_
_entity_poly.entity_id
_entity_poly.type
_entity_poly.pdbx_seq_one_letter_code
_entity_poly.pdbx_strand_id
1 'polypeptide(L)'
;MEVEFRESELVRSVGPSLRRLAHSPDEKVDINLLAPLSTALPLSIAGQATDHMEGTGGLYLAEGGGSKNVLLLTARHVLFEPSSSDSKVNREFSRPHPSAPRRKVALLGTKAFKELVEEFQAKIKHYNEALRLGKERVERAENYMKSKDQATAESANERLENFQLQLQQIITESETLQGYKEFHRELMTQWSVPRLRTIGHIEYAPPIVFGGVESFTLDYALVTLDIDKFKNSFQGNVLHLGRRPHSYCIGDYLV
;
A
#
# COMPACT_ATOMS: atom_id res chain seq x y z
N MET A 1 41.58 38.54 -0.78
CA MET A 1 40.89 37.42 -0.12
C MET A 1 39.62 37.22 -0.92
N GLU A 2 39.58 36.15 -1.70
CA GLU A 2 38.49 35.87 -2.64
C GLU A 2 37.60 34.81 -1.98
N VAL A 3 36.32 35.10 -1.83
CA VAL A 3 35.35 34.20 -1.19
C VAL A 3 34.41 33.72 -2.27
N GLU A 4 34.52 32.45 -2.64
CA GLU A 4 33.65 31.78 -3.58
C GLU A 4 32.46 31.17 -2.84
N PHE A 5 31.25 31.67 -3.12
CA PHE A 5 30.02 31.10 -2.58
C PHE A 5 29.56 29.95 -3.48
N ARG A 6 29.68 28.73 -2.98
CA ARG A 6 29.18 27.53 -3.65
C ARG A 6 27.78 27.23 -3.13
N GLU A 7 26.77 27.64 -3.89
CA GLU A 7 25.38 27.31 -3.62
C GLU A 7 25.16 25.81 -3.93
N SER A 8 24.91 25.02 -2.90
CA SER A 8 24.57 23.61 -3.06
C SER A 8 23.05 23.45 -3.03
N GLU A 9 22.45 23.10 -4.17
CA GLU A 9 21.07 22.63 -4.18
C GLU A 9 20.99 21.25 -3.51
N LEU A 10 20.39 21.21 -2.31
CA LEU A 10 20.08 19.96 -1.62
C LEU A 10 18.91 19.27 -2.33
N VAL A 11 19.20 18.49 -3.37
CA VAL A 11 18.22 17.56 -3.94
C VAL A 11 18.01 16.43 -2.92
N ARG A 12 17.07 16.64 -2.00
CA ARG A 12 16.63 15.66 -1.02
C ARG A 12 16.11 14.44 -1.77
N SER A 13 16.86 13.34 -1.77
CA SER A 13 16.46 12.05 -2.37
C SER A 13 15.37 11.32 -1.55
N VAL A 14 14.38 12.06 -1.03
CA VAL A 14 13.22 11.46 -0.39
C VAL A 14 12.35 10.96 -1.53
N GLY A 15 12.12 9.65 -1.60
CA GLY A 15 11.21 9.09 -2.60
C GLY A 15 9.79 9.67 -2.49
N PRO A 16 8.82 9.14 -3.24
CA PRO A 16 7.46 9.69 -3.29
C PRO A 16 6.79 9.87 -1.92
N SER A 17 6.05 10.95 -1.74
CA SER A 17 5.28 11.20 -0.51
C SER A 17 4.11 10.20 -0.39
N LEU A 18 3.74 9.85 0.83
CA LEU A 18 2.57 9.02 1.10
C LEU A 18 1.30 9.78 0.74
N ARG A 19 0.30 9.02 0.31
CA ARG A 19 -0.98 9.56 -0.15
C ARG A 19 -1.92 9.83 1.01
N ARG A 20 -2.80 10.82 0.83
CA ARG A 20 -3.98 10.96 1.67
C ARG A 20 -4.98 9.90 1.23
N LEU A 21 -5.46 9.08 2.15
CA LEU A 21 -6.52 8.13 1.83
C LEU A 21 -7.87 8.86 1.92
N ALA A 22 -8.45 9.19 0.78
CA ALA A 22 -9.77 9.82 0.72
C ALA A 22 -10.60 9.14 -0.38
N HIS A 23 -11.88 8.92 -0.10
CA HIS A 23 -12.81 8.50 -1.14
C HIS A 23 -13.07 9.69 -2.07
N SER A 24 -12.46 9.68 -3.25
CA SER A 24 -12.83 10.57 -4.35
C SER A 24 -13.73 9.82 -5.34
N PRO A 25 -14.83 10.42 -5.83
CA PRO A 25 -15.59 9.88 -6.95
C PRO A 25 -14.73 9.69 -8.21
N ASP A 26 -13.66 10.48 -8.34
CA ASP A 26 -12.75 10.46 -9.49
C ASP A 26 -11.61 9.43 -9.32
N GLU A 27 -11.53 8.72 -8.19
CA GLU A 27 -10.47 7.75 -7.96
C GLU A 27 -10.67 6.51 -8.83
N LYS A 28 -9.74 6.28 -9.75
CA LYS A 28 -9.80 5.23 -10.76
C LYS A 28 -9.22 3.90 -10.29
N VAL A 29 -8.70 3.83 -9.07
CA VAL A 29 -8.07 2.65 -8.48
C VAL A 29 -8.79 2.29 -7.19
N ASP A 30 -8.96 0.99 -6.91
CA ASP A 30 -9.52 0.57 -5.63
C ASP A 30 -8.73 1.15 -4.46
N ILE A 31 -9.43 1.83 -3.55
CA ILE A 31 -8.84 2.43 -2.35
C ILE A 31 -8.05 1.42 -1.52
N ASN A 32 -8.43 0.14 -1.55
CA ASN A 32 -7.70 -0.93 -0.86
C ASN A 32 -6.29 -1.13 -1.40
N LEU A 33 -6.10 -0.91 -2.69
CA LEU A 33 -4.80 -1.00 -3.37
C LEU A 33 -3.96 0.28 -3.20
N LEU A 34 -4.60 1.40 -2.85
CA LEU A 34 -3.93 2.66 -2.53
C LEU A 34 -3.55 2.76 -1.06
N ALA A 35 -4.31 2.12 -0.17
CA ALA A 35 -4.12 2.19 1.27
C ALA A 35 -2.69 1.86 1.74
N PRO A 36 -1.98 0.84 1.19
CA PRO A 36 -0.60 0.53 1.60
C PRO A 36 0.42 1.64 1.30
N LEU A 37 0.10 2.57 0.40
CA LEU A 37 0.92 3.74 0.07
C LEU A 37 0.39 5.05 0.68
N SER A 38 -0.59 4.94 1.59
CA SER A 38 -1.21 6.07 2.24
C SER A 38 -0.70 6.25 3.67
N THR A 39 -1.06 7.38 4.29
CA THR A 39 -0.78 7.59 5.72
C THR A 39 -1.76 6.85 6.65
N ALA A 40 -2.75 6.12 6.12
CA ALA A 40 -3.70 5.38 6.94
C ALA A 40 -3.04 4.16 7.60
N LEU A 41 -3.50 3.83 8.80
CA LEU A 41 -3.02 2.70 9.59
C LEU A 41 -3.87 1.44 9.32
N PRO A 42 -3.27 0.24 9.50
CA PRO A 42 -1.86 0.00 9.84
C PRO A 42 -0.92 0.24 8.65
N LEU A 43 0.29 0.75 8.91
CA LEU A 43 1.34 0.84 7.90
C LEU A 43 2.11 -0.48 7.83
N SER A 44 2.20 -1.13 6.68
CA SER A 44 3.17 -2.22 6.49
C SER A 44 4.58 -1.62 6.46
N ILE A 45 5.47 -2.09 7.35
CA ILE A 45 6.82 -1.56 7.51
C ILE A 45 7.85 -2.68 7.66
N ALA A 46 9.11 -2.33 7.41
CA ALA A 46 10.26 -3.16 7.69
C ALA A 46 11.48 -2.29 8.06
N GLY A 47 12.42 -2.86 8.83
CA GLY A 47 13.74 -2.27 8.98
C GLY A 47 14.48 -2.29 7.63
N GLN A 48 15.18 -1.22 7.23
CA GLN A 48 15.84 -1.21 5.92
C GLN A 48 16.96 -2.24 5.80
N ALA A 49 17.62 -2.59 6.91
CA ALA A 49 18.66 -3.62 6.95
C ALA A 49 18.09 -5.05 7.06
N THR A 50 16.81 -5.16 7.41
CA THR A 50 16.08 -6.41 7.64
C THR A 50 14.76 -6.35 6.86
N ASP A 51 14.83 -5.97 5.59
CA ASP A 51 13.67 -5.65 4.75
C ASP A 51 12.79 -6.86 4.40
N HIS A 52 13.28 -8.06 4.68
CA HIS A 52 12.57 -9.34 4.63
C HIS A 52 11.75 -9.63 5.90
N MET A 53 12.01 -8.90 6.99
CA MET A 53 11.22 -8.94 8.22
C MET A 53 10.19 -7.82 8.19
N GLU A 54 8.93 -8.22 8.06
CA GLU A 54 7.83 -7.28 7.87
C GLU A 54 6.88 -7.31 9.06
N GLY A 55 6.26 -6.18 9.32
CA GLY A 55 5.23 -6.04 10.32
C GLY A 55 4.48 -4.73 10.15
N THR A 56 3.86 -4.26 11.22
CA THR A 56 2.96 -3.11 11.14
C THR A 56 3.38 -1.97 12.07
N GLY A 57 3.35 -0.76 11.54
CA GLY A 57 3.22 0.46 12.32
C GLY A 57 1.77 0.61 12.75
N GLY A 58 1.54 0.67 14.07
CA GLY A 58 0.21 0.57 14.64
C GLY A 58 -0.42 1.90 15.04
N LEU A 59 0.37 2.88 15.45
CA LEU A 59 -0.15 4.15 15.98
C LEU A 59 0.83 5.31 15.77
N TYR A 60 0.32 6.48 15.41
CA TYR A 60 1.06 7.73 15.45
C TYR A 60 0.93 8.40 16.81
N LEU A 61 2.06 8.82 17.36
CA LEU A 61 2.18 9.57 18.61
C LEU A 61 2.83 10.92 18.32
N ALA A 62 2.34 11.98 18.96
CA ALA A 62 3.09 13.22 19.02
C ALA A 62 4.22 13.06 20.05
N GLU A 63 5.44 13.49 19.72
CA GLU A 63 6.57 13.42 20.67
C GLU A 63 6.31 14.26 21.94
N GLY A 64 5.51 15.33 21.82
CA GLY A 64 5.17 16.22 22.92
C GLY A 64 6.24 17.28 23.19
N GLY A 65 6.12 18.00 24.30
CA GLY A 65 7.13 19.00 24.72
C GLY A 65 7.34 20.18 23.76
N GLY A 66 6.34 20.48 22.91
CA GLY A 66 6.46 21.50 21.86
C GLY A 66 7.16 21.03 20.58
N SER A 67 7.61 19.78 20.54
CA SER A 67 8.16 19.17 19.33
C SER A 67 7.09 18.99 18.25
N LYS A 68 7.52 19.15 16.99
CA LYS A 68 6.69 18.86 15.81
C LYS A 68 6.90 17.44 15.27
N ASN A 69 7.73 16.64 15.93
CA ASN A 69 8.01 15.27 15.51
C ASN A 69 6.79 14.38 15.75
N VAL A 70 6.56 13.48 14.79
CA VAL A 70 5.59 12.40 14.90
C VAL A 70 6.36 11.09 15.01
N LEU A 71 6.01 10.31 16.03
CA LEU A 71 6.53 8.97 16.26
C LEU A 71 5.53 7.95 15.74
N LEU A 72 6.03 6.86 15.17
CA LEU A 72 5.26 5.66 14.86
C LEU A 72 5.61 4.57 15.88
N LEU A 73 4.58 4.06 16.55
CA LEU A 73 4.67 2.92 17.45
C LEU A 73 4.54 1.63 16.64
N THR A 74 5.44 0.69 16.88
CA THR A 74 5.44 -0.66 16.31
C THR A 74 6.02 -1.65 17.32
N ALA A 75 6.00 -2.94 17.03
CA ALA A 75 6.68 -3.94 17.84
C ALA A 75 8.19 -3.93 17.55
N ARG A 76 9.02 -4.23 18.55
CA ARG A 76 10.48 -4.28 18.38
C ARG A 76 10.86 -5.38 17.40
N HIS A 77 10.24 -6.55 17.52
CA HIS A 77 10.58 -7.69 16.66
C HIS A 77 10.34 -7.43 15.16
N VAL A 78 9.59 -6.38 14.80
CA VAL A 78 9.40 -5.98 13.40
C VAL A 78 10.67 -5.33 12.83
N LEU A 79 11.44 -4.63 13.67
CA LEU A 79 12.59 -3.83 13.26
C LEU A 79 13.94 -4.44 13.64
N PHE A 80 13.92 -5.44 14.52
CA PHE A 80 15.09 -6.11 15.03
C PHE A 80 14.87 -7.61 14.95
N GLU A 81 15.86 -8.31 14.41
CA GLU A 81 15.85 -9.76 14.34
C GLU A 81 15.69 -10.37 15.75
N PRO A 82 14.65 -11.21 15.98
CA PRO A 82 14.55 -11.97 17.21
C PRO A 82 15.72 -12.95 17.23
N SER A 83 16.63 -12.78 18.20
CA SER A 83 17.92 -13.47 18.19
C SER A 83 17.74 -14.98 18.03
N SER A 84 18.36 -15.58 17.01
CA SER A 84 18.76 -16.97 17.12
C SER A 84 19.95 -17.01 18.09
N SER A 85 19.70 -17.50 19.31
CA SER A 85 20.65 -17.88 20.37
C SER A 85 21.71 -16.88 20.89
N ASP A 86 21.92 -15.69 20.31
CA ASP A 86 22.96 -14.76 20.77
C ASP A 86 22.39 -13.61 21.63
N SER A 87 22.70 -13.63 22.93
CA SER A 87 22.23 -12.69 23.97
C SER A 87 22.65 -11.23 23.72
N LYS A 88 23.46 -10.97 22.69
CA LYS A 88 23.92 -9.63 22.30
C LYS A 88 22.90 -8.86 21.45
N VAL A 89 21.87 -9.51 20.90
CA VAL A 89 20.93 -8.89 19.94
C VAL A 89 19.71 -8.26 20.62
N ASN A 90 19.26 -8.79 21.77
CA ASN A 90 18.15 -8.23 22.55
C ASN A 90 18.62 -7.16 23.55
N ARG A 91 19.29 -6.11 23.04
CA ARG A 91 19.69 -4.95 23.84
C ARG A 91 18.78 -3.77 23.58
N GLU A 92 18.73 -2.86 24.54
CA GLU A 92 18.12 -1.56 24.33
C GLU A 92 18.78 -0.88 23.14
N PHE A 93 17.95 -0.34 22.27
CA PHE A 93 18.35 0.62 21.27
C PHE A 93 17.83 1.98 21.70
N SER A 94 18.74 2.89 22.01
CA SER A 94 18.45 4.32 22.15
C SER A 94 19.43 5.06 21.29
N ARG A 95 18.96 6.04 20.52
CA ARG A 95 19.84 6.83 19.67
C ARG A 95 20.78 7.67 20.54
N PRO A 96 22.10 7.43 20.51
CA PRO A 96 22.99 8.01 21.51
C PRO A 96 23.24 9.51 21.30
N HIS A 97 23.24 9.98 20.04
CA HIS A 97 23.41 11.40 19.70
C HIS A 97 22.87 11.75 18.30
N PRO A 98 22.58 13.04 18.02
CA PRO A 98 22.04 13.50 16.74
C PRO A 98 22.89 13.26 15.48
N SER A 99 24.18 12.96 15.62
CA SER A 99 25.07 12.62 14.49
C SER A 99 25.27 11.12 14.28
N ALA A 100 24.72 10.25 15.15
CA ALA A 100 24.84 8.81 14.99
C ALA A 100 24.09 8.32 13.73
N PRO A 101 24.62 7.32 13.00
CA PRO A 101 23.94 6.74 11.85
C PRO A 101 22.51 6.30 12.18
N ARG A 102 21.56 6.72 11.34
CA ARG A 102 20.14 6.39 11.53
C ARG A 102 19.85 4.98 11.05
N ARG A 103 19.25 4.15 11.91
CA ARG A 103 18.63 2.88 11.49
C ARG A 103 17.30 3.20 10.84
N LYS A 104 17.23 3.08 9.51
CA LYS A 104 16.09 3.51 8.69
C LYS A 104 14.96 2.48 8.70
N VAL A 105 13.74 2.97 8.61
CA VAL A 105 12.52 2.17 8.48
C VAL A 105 11.87 2.47 7.14
N ALA A 106 11.48 1.43 6.41
CA ALA A 106 10.87 1.53 5.09
C ALA A 106 9.38 1.14 5.14
N LEU A 107 8.59 1.82 4.32
CA LEU A 107 7.21 1.46 4.00
C LEU A 107 7.19 0.29 3.03
N LEU A 108 6.41 -0.72 3.35
CA LEU A 108 6.40 -2.05 2.73
C LEU A 108 7.80 -2.67 2.87
N GLY A 109 7.91 -3.92 3.33
CA GLY A 109 9.17 -4.64 3.12
C GLY A 109 9.27 -5.11 1.67
N THR A 110 10.23 -5.98 1.40
CA THR A 110 10.43 -6.51 0.05
C THR A 110 9.30 -7.46 -0.37
N LYS A 111 8.73 -8.23 0.56
CA LYS A 111 7.63 -9.15 0.28
C LYS A 111 6.30 -8.39 0.12
N ALA A 112 5.93 -7.52 1.05
CA ALA A 112 4.71 -6.72 1.00
C ALA A 112 4.65 -5.83 -0.26
N PHE A 113 5.78 -5.26 -0.69
CA PHE A 113 5.81 -4.49 -1.94
C PHE A 113 5.61 -5.38 -3.16
N LYS A 114 6.23 -6.56 -3.19
CA LYS A 114 6.04 -7.53 -4.28
C LYS A 114 4.59 -8.00 -4.36
N GLU A 115 3.97 -8.34 -3.23
CA GLU A 115 2.56 -8.73 -3.16
C GLU A 115 1.64 -7.63 -3.68
N LEU A 116 1.89 -6.37 -3.31
CA LEU A 116 1.14 -5.23 -3.84
C LEU A 116 1.27 -5.11 -5.37
N VAL A 117 2.48 -5.23 -5.90
CA VAL A 117 2.73 -5.21 -7.35
C VAL A 117 2.00 -6.35 -8.05
N GLU A 118 2.04 -7.56 -7.50
CA GLU A 118 1.34 -8.73 -8.03
C GLU A 118 -0.19 -8.53 -8.01
N GLU A 119 -0.75 -7.90 -6.99
CA GLU A 119 -2.19 -7.59 -6.92
C GLU A 119 -2.62 -6.60 -8.02
N PHE A 120 -1.83 -5.55 -8.27
CA PHE A 120 -2.06 -4.64 -9.40
C PHE A 120 -1.99 -5.36 -10.75
N GLN A 121 -1.00 -6.23 -10.94
CA GLN A 121 -0.87 -7.02 -12.17
C GLN A 121 -2.05 -7.96 -12.37
N ALA A 122 -2.53 -8.60 -11.30
CA ALA A 122 -3.70 -9.46 -11.34
C ALA A 122 -4.96 -8.69 -11.77
N LYS A 123 -5.18 -7.48 -11.24
CA LYS A 123 -6.30 -6.61 -11.65
C LYS A 123 -6.21 -6.20 -13.12
N ILE A 124 -5.03 -5.76 -13.57
CA ILE A 124 -4.80 -5.41 -14.98
C ILE A 124 -5.10 -6.60 -15.89
N LYS A 125 -4.61 -7.79 -15.53
CA LYS A 125 -4.84 -9.03 -16.28
C LYS A 125 -6.33 -9.38 -16.33
N HIS A 126 -7.03 -9.30 -15.20
CA HIS A 126 -8.46 -9.58 -15.11
C HIS A 126 -9.28 -8.69 -16.06
N TYR A 127 -9.04 -7.38 -16.05
CA TYR A 127 -9.73 -6.45 -16.93
C TYR A 127 -9.41 -6.67 -18.42
N ASN A 128 -8.15 -6.89 -18.77
CA ASN A 128 -7.77 -7.20 -20.16
C ASN A 128 -8.48 -8.47 -20.66
N GLU A 129 -8.57 -9.49 -19.82
CA GLU A 129 -9.24 -10.75 -20.15
C GLU A 129 -10.76 -10.60 -20.27
N ALA A 130 -11.39 -9.86 -19.35
CA ALA A 130 -12.81 -9.53 -19.42
C ALA A 130 -13.16 -8.78 -20.71
N LEU A 131 -12.34 -7.80 -21.10
CA LEU A 131 -12.47 -7.08 -22.37
C LEU A 131 -12.33 -8.01 -23.57
N ARG A 132 -11.33 -8.89 -23.57
CA ARG A 132 -11.10 -9.85 -24.67
C ARG A 132 -12.30 -10.79 -24.84
N LEU A 133 -12.71 -11.45 -23.75
CA LEU A 133 -13.85 -12.38 -23.74
C LEU A 133 -15.18 -11.69 -24.08
N GLY A 134 -15.38 -10.46 -23.63
CA GLY A 134 -16.56 -9.66 -23.97
C GLY A 134 -16.65 -9.39 -25.47
N LYS A 135 -15.55 -8.96 -26.10
CA LYS A 135 -15.48 -8.75 -27.56
C LYS A 135 -15.76 -10.03 -28.34
N GLU A 136 -15.13 -11.14 -27.95
CA GLU A 136 -15.34 -12.45 -28.59
C GLU A 136 -16.78 -12.97 -28.44
N ARG A 137 -17.49 -12.60 -27.37
CA ARG A 137 -18.91 -12.96 -27.20
C ARG A 137 -19.81 -12.16 -28.12
N VAL A 138 -19.56 -10.85 -28.26
CA VAL A 138 -20.30 -9.98 -29.20
C VAL A 138 -20.08 -10.45 -30.63
N GLU A 139 -18.82 -10.64 -31.05
CA GLU A 139 -18.49 -11.09 -32.41
C GLU A 139 -19.14 -12.45 -32.75
N ARG A 140 -19.12 -13.42 -31.81
CA ARG A 140 -19.79 -14.71 -32.01
C ARG A 140 -21.30 -14.57 -32.15
N ALA A 141 -21.94 -13.69 -31.38
CA ALA A 141 -23.37 -13.45 -31.49
C ALA A 141 -23.73 -12.78 -32.82
N GLU A 142 -22.95 -11.78 -33.26
CA GLU A 142 -23.13 -11.13 -34.56
C GLU A 142 -22.97 -12.11 -35.73
N ASN A 143 -21.97 -12.99 -35.68
CA ASN A 143 -21.77 -14.02 -36.70
C ASN A 143 -22.90 -15.07 -36.70
N TYR A 144 -23.40 -15.45 -35.53
CA TYR A 144 -24.55 -16.35 -35.42
C TYR A 144 -25.81 -15.76 -36.06
N MET A 145 -26.10 -14.47 -35.82
CA MET A 145 -27.26 -13.78 -36.40
C MET A 145 -27.22 -13.73 -37.93
N LYS A 146 -26.05 -13.59 -38.54
CA LYS A 146 -25.88 -13.59 -40.00
C LYS A 146 -26.18 -14.94 -40.67
N SER A 147 -26.29 -16.02 -39.90
CA SER A 147 -26.34 -17.41 -40.41
C SER A 147 -27.70 -18.11 -40.28
N LYS A 148 -28.75 -17.42 -39.80
CA LYS A 148 -30.04 -18.02 -39.42
C LYS A 148 -31.27 -17.31 -39.99
N ASP A 149 -32.35 -18.08 -40.14
CA ASP A 149 -33.68 -17.64 -40.60
C ASP A 149 -34.42 -16.79 -39.55
N GLN A 150 -35.38 -15.99 -40.01
CA GLN A 150 -36.03 -14.86 -39.30
C GLN A 150 -36.60 -15.20 -37.90
N ALA A 151 -37.10 -16.42 -37.67
CA ALA A 151 -37.67 -16.84 -36.37
C ALA A 151 -36.62 -17.19 -35.29
N THR A 152 -35.37 -17.48 -35.68
CA THR A 152 -34.25 -17.71 -34.73
C THR A 152 -33.54 -16.40 -34.37
N ALA A 153 -33.85 -15.31 -35.09
CA ALA A 153 -33.17 -14.03 -34.98
C ALA A 153 -33.58 -13.23 -33.73
N GLU A 154 -34.82 -13.39 -33.24
CA GLU A 154 -35.37 -12.57 -32.13
C GLU A 154 -34.72 -12.91 -30.77
N SER A 155 -34.61 -14.21 -30.43
CA SER A 155 -33.87 -14.67 -29.24
C SER A 155 -32.35 -14.45 -29.37
N ALA A 156 -31.81 -14.45 -30.59
CA ALA A 156 -30.41 -14.12 -30.84
C ALA A 156 -30.12 -12.62 -30.65
N ASN A 157 -31.08 -11.75 -30.98
CA ASN A 157 -30.96 -10.31 -30.83
C ASN A 157 -30.93 -9.89 -29.35
N GLU A 158 -31.82 -10.44 -28.52
CA GLU A 158 -31.81 -10.20 -27.06
C GLU A 158 -30.47 -10.63 -26.43
N ARG A 159 -29.89 -11.74 -26.91
CA ARG A 159 -28.61 -12.23 -26.42
C ARG A 159 -27.43 -11.36 -26.86
N LEU A 160 -27.47 -10.81 -28.08
CA LEU A 160 -26.49 -9.85 -28.58
C LEU A 160 -26.55 -8.55 -27.77
N GLU A 161 -27.74 -7.98 -27.57
CA GLU A 161 -27.94 -6.77 -26.77
C GLU A 161 -27.39 -6.94 -25.35
N ASN A 162 -27.69 -8.08 -24.71
CA ASN A 162 -27.13 -8.40 -23.39
C ASN A 162 -25.59 -8.47 -23.39
N PHE A 163 -24.97 -9.06 -24.41
CA PHE A 163 -23.50 -9.13 -24.50
C PHE A 163 -22.88 -7.75 -24.77
N GLN A 164 -23.55 -6.92 -25.59
CA GLN A 164 -23.12 -5.54 -25.86
C GLN A 164 -23.22 -4.68 -24.60
N LEU A 165 -24.29 -4.79 -23.82
CA LEU A 165 -24.43 -4.11 -22.52
C LEU A 165 -23.33 -4.52 -21.54
N GLN A 166 -23.04 -5.82 -21.43
CA GLN A 166 -21.95 -6.32 -20.59
C GLN A 166 -20.59 -5.79 -21.04
N LEU A 167 -20.31 -5.81 -22.36
CA LEU A 167 -19.07 -5.26 -22.90
C LEU A 167 -18.97 -3.75 -22.67
N GLN A 168 -20.07 -3.02 -22.84
CA GLN A 168 -20.11 -1.57 -22.58
C GLN A 168 -19.87 -1.25 -21.11
N GLN A 169 -20.38 -2.06 -20.17
CA GLN A 169 -20.05 -1.92 -18.75
C GLN A 169 -18.56 -2.10 -18.51
N ILE A 170 -17.94 -3.15 -19.06
CA ILE A 170 -16.49 -3.39 -18.94
C ILE A 170 -15.67 -2.25 -19.59
N ILE A 171 -16.13 -1.73 -20.74
CA ILE A 171 -15.50 -0.58 -21.41
C ILE A 171 -15.67 0.70 -20.60
N THR A 172 -16.82 0.91 -19.96
CA THR A 172 -17.03 2.06 -19.08
C THR A 172 -16.10 1.97 -17.87
N GLU A 173 -15.87 0.76 -17.36
CA GLU A 173 -14.84 0.48 -16.36
C GLU A 173 -13.40 0.49 -16.92
N SER A 174 -13.19 0.73 -18.22
CA SER A 174 -11.83 0.76 -18.80
C SER A 174 -11.01 1.98 -18.37
N GLU A 175 -11.66 3.05 -17.91
CA GLU A 175 -10.97 4.13 -17.21
C GLU A 175 -10.27 3.63 -15.93
N THR A 176 -10.89 2.67 -15.25
CA THR A 176 -10.32 1.97 -14.09
C THR A 176 -9.09 1.16 -14.52
N LEU A 177 -9.15 0.44 -15.66
CA LEU A 177 -8.00 -0.28 -16.20
C LEU A 177 -6.83 0.65 -16.52
N GLN A 178 -7.09 1.81 -17.13
CA GLN A 178 -6.06 2.80 -17.41
C GLN A 178 -5.45 3.35 -16.11
N GLY A 179 -6.29 3.64 -15.11
CA GLY A 179 -5.84 4.00 -13.76
C GLY A 179 -4.91 2.95 -13.14
N TYR A 180 -5.29 1.67 -13.20
CA TYR A 180 -4.44 0.57 -12.72
C TYR A 180 -3.09 0.50 -13.45
N LYS A 181 -3.07 0.66 -14.79
CA LYS A 181 -1.83 0.64 -15.58
C LYS A 181 -0.91 1.81 -15.24
N GLU A 182 -1.48 3.00 -15.10
CA GLU A 182 -0.73 4.21 -14.74
C GLU A 182 -0.16 4.10 -13.33
N PHE A 183 -0.94 3.59 -12.38
CA PHE A 183 -0.50 3.42 -11.02
C PHE A 183 0.54 2.29 -10.88
N HIS A 184 0.38 1.18 -11.60
CA HIS A 184 1.42 0.15 -11.65
C HIS A 184 2.74 0.70 -12.21
N ARG A 185 2.69 1.56 -13.22
CA ARG A 185 3.90 2.26 -13.72
C ARG A 185 4.50 3.17 -12.64
N GLU A 186 3.68 3.91 -11.90
CA GLU A 186 4.14 4.72 -10.77
C GLU A 186 4.82 3.87 -9.69
N LEU A 187 4.19 2.77 -9.27
CA LEU A 187 4.75 1.80 -8.32
C LEU A 187 6.15 1.37 -8.73
N MET A 188 6.30 0.96 -9.98
CA MET A 188 7.57 0.45 -10.49
C MET A 188 8.63 1.54 -10.67
N THR A 189 8.24 2.78 -10.96
CA THR A 189 9.19 3.88 -11.21
C THR A 189 9.60 4.62 -9.93
N GLN A 190 8.67 4.80 -8.99
CA GLN A 190 8.88 5.65 -7.81
C GLN A 190 9.09 4.85 -6.52
N TRP A 191 8.55 3.64 -6.42
CA TRP A 191 8.51 2.87 -5.17
C TRP A 191 9.36 1.59 -5.19
N SER A 192 9.77 1.10 -6.37
CA SER A 192 10.52 -0.16 -6.50
C SER A 192 11.84 -0.20 -5.74
N VAL A 193 12.52 0.94 -5.61
CA VAL A 193 13.80 1.03 -4.91
C VAL A 193 13.57 1.15 -3.39
N PRO A 194 14.07 0.22 -2.55
CA PRO A 194 13.80 0.22 -1.09
C PRO A 194 14.14 1.53 -0.37
N ARG A 195 15.25 2.20 -0.74
CA ARG A 195 15.62 3.51 -0.15
C ARG A 195 14.64 4.63 -0.46
N LEU A 196 13.88 4.54 -1.55
CA LEU A 196 12.83 5.50 -1.87
C LEU A 196 11.58 5.29 -1.01
N ARG A 197 11.47 4.14 -0.33
CA ARG A 197 10.37 3.82 0.58
C ARG A 197 10.67 4.14 2.04
N THR A 198 11.84 4.70 2.35
CA THR A 198 12.17 5.10 3.73
C THR A 198 11.18 6.16 4.24
N ILE A 199 10.57 5.90 5.39
CA ILE A 199 9.57 6.76 6.05
C ILE A 199 10.04 7.36 7.36
N GLY A 200 11.19 6.93 7.87
CA GLY A 200 11.69 7.38 9.15
C GLY A 200 12.89 6.59 9.63
N HIS A 201 13.16 6.68 10.92
CA HIS A 201 14.25 5.98 11.59
C HIS A 201 13.89 5.61 13.01
N ILE A 202 14.50 4.54 13.51
CA ILE A 202 14.29 4.07 14.88
C ILE A 202 14.86 5.12 15.84
N GLU A 203 14.04 5.56 16.78
CA GLU A 203 14.43 6.45 17.87
C GLU A 203 14.81 5.64 19.12
N TYR A 204 13.94 4.69 19.48
CA TYR A 204 14.05 3.93 20.71
C TYR A 204 13.39 2.55 20.59
N ALA A 205 13.97 1.55 21.23
CA ALA A 205 13.37 0.24 21.43
C ALA A 205 14.01 -0.47 22.64
N PRO A 206 13.27 -0.74 23.73
CA PRO A 206 13.82 -1.50 24.85
C PRO A 206 14.10 -2.97 24.46
N PRO A 207 14.79 -3.75 25.30
CA PRO A 207 14.83 -5.20 25.15
C PRO A 207 13.41 -5.79 25.22
N ILE A 208 13.17 -6.87 24.47
CA ILE A 208 11.99 -7.71 24.67
C ILE A 208 12.08 -8.37 26.04
N VAL A 209 11.06 -8.16 26.88
CA VAL A 209 10.95 -8.75 28.21
C VAL A 209 9.64 -9.53 28.29
N PHE A 210 9.73 -10.83 28.52
CA PHE A 210 8.58 -11.69 28.79
C PHE A 210 8.21 -11.60 30.27
N GLY A 211 6.91 -11.47 30.58
CA GLY A 211 6.44 -11.38 31.96
C GLY A 211 6.94 -10.14 32.69
N GLY A 212 6.95 -8.99 32.01
CA GLY A 212 7.36 -7.70 32.54
C GLY A 212 6.39 -7.13 33.59
N VAL A 213 6.24 -5.81 33.64
CA VAL A 213 5.30 -5.16 34.56
C VAL A 213 3.89 -5.71 34.30
N GLU A 214 3.22 -6.15 35.37
CA GLU A 214 1.90 -6.78 35.31
C GLU A 214 1.82 -8.06 34.44
N SER A 215 2.94 -8.75 34.22
CA SER A 215 3.03 -9.98 33.41
C SER A 215 2.81 -9.79 31.91
N PHE A 216 2.81 -8.55 31.40
CA PHE A 216 2.76 -8.27 29.97
C PHE A 216 4.14 -8.40 29.30
N THR A 217 4.14 -8.68 27.99
CA THR A 217 5.38 -8.68 27.20
C THR A 217 5.70 -7.25 26.76
N LEU A 218 6.91 -6.79 27.07
CA LEU A 218 7.40 -5.49 26.63
C LEU A 218 8.02 -5.64 25.24
N ASP A 219 7.26 -5.35 24.18
CA ASP A 219 7.72 -5.50 22.80
C ASP A 219 7.25 -4.32 21.96
N TYR A 220 8.01 -3.23 22.01
CA TYR A 220 7.71 -2.03 21.23
C TYR A 220 8.97 -1.33 20.74
N ALA A 221 8.79 -0.50 19.72
CA ALA A 221 9.77 0.43 19.20
C ALA A 221 9.08 1.72 18.78
N LEU A 222 9.81 2.83 18.89
CA LEU A 222 9.42 4.15 18.45
C LEU A 222 10.25 4.53 17.23
N VAL A 223 9.57 4.96 16.18
CA VAL A 223 10.17 5.39 14.92
C VAL A 223 9.86 6.85 14.70
N THR A 224 10.88 7.71 14.67
CA THR A 224 10.74 9.11 14.27
C THR A 224 10.48 9.18 12.77
N LEU A 225 9.32 9.69 12.38
CA LEU A 225 8.90 9.81 10.99
C LEU A 225 9.61 10.96 10.29
N ASP A 226 9.91 10.75 9.01
CA ASP A 226 10.31 11.82 8.10
C ASP A 226 9.05 12.58 7.67
N ILE A 227 8.74 13.70 8.33
CA ILE A 227 7.48 14.42 8.09
C ILE A 227 7.33 14.90 6.64
N ASP A 228 8.43 15.07 5.90
CA ASP A 228 8.40 15.41 4.47
C ASP A 228 7.88 14.27 3.59
N LYS A 229 7.83 13.04 4.09
CA LYS A 229 7.13 11.93 3.44
C LYS A 229 5.63 11.98 3.65
N PHE A 230 5.17 12.61 4.72
CA PHE A 230 3.76 12.62 5.12
C PHE A 230 3.06 13.94 4.76
N LYS A 231 3.81 15.05 4.64
CA LYS A 231 3.38 16.41 4.23
C LYS A 231 1.91 16.71 4.54
N ASN A 232 1.16 17.10 3.50
CA ASN A 232 -0.24 17.47 3.57
C ASN A 232 -1.17 16.24 3.62
N SER A 233 -0.62 15.03 3.47
CA SER A 233 -1.39 13.79 3.48
C SER A 233 -1.68 13.30 4.90
N PHE A 234 -0.87 13.69 5.88
CA PHE A 234 -1.03 13.26 7.27
C PHE A 234 -2.34 13.73 7.88
N GLN A 235 -3.13 12.79 8.36
CA GLN A 235 -4.43 13.05 9.02
C GLN A 235 -4.46 12.52 10.47
N GLY A 236 -3.31 12.16 11.02
CA GLY A 236 -3.23 11.49 12.31
C GLY A 236 -3.64 10.02 12.22
N ASN A 237 -4.21 9.49 13.30
CA ASN A 237 -4.60 8.08 13.43
C ASN A 237 -5.90 7.78 12.68
N VAL A 238 -5.81 7.69 11.36
CA VAL A 238 -6.89 7.22 10.48
C VAL A 238 -6.69 5.75 10.19
N LEU A 239 -7.72 4.93 10.42
CA LEU A 239 -7.70 3.49 10.13
C LEU A 239 -8.38 3.21 8.79
N HIS A 240 -7.73 2.42 7.94
CA HIS A 240 -8.37 1.85 6.76
C HIS A 240 -8.91 0.46 7.09
N LEU A 241 -10.23 0.32 7.17
CA LEU A 241 -10.89 -0.96 7.48
C LEU A 241 -11.20 -1.79 6.24
N GLY A 242 -10.77 -1.34 5.07
CA GLY A 242 -11.21 -1.90 3.79
C GLY A 242 -12.60 -1.41 3.38
N ARG A 243 -13.00 -1.71 2.13
CA ARG A 243 -14.42 -1.69 1.76
C ARG A 243 -15.11 -2.91 2.36
N ARG A 244 -16.39 -2.77 2.74
CA ARG A 244 -17.25 -3.92 3.10
C ARG A 244 -17.10 -5.00 2.03
N PRO A 245 -17.08 -6.30 2.37
CA PRO A 245 -17.18 -7.35 1.37
C PRO A 245 -18.40 -7.02 0.50
N HIS A 246 -18.19 -7.01 -0.82
CA HIS A 246 -19.33 -6.92 -1.73
C HIS A 246 -20.32 -7.98 -1.30
N SER A 247 -21.57 -7.57 -1.10
CA SER A 247 -22.69 -8.44 -0.76
C SER A 247 -22.98 -9.35 -1.95
N TYR A 248 -22.11 -10.33 -2.16
CA TYR A 248 -22.41 -11.56 -2.86
C TYR A 248 -22.13 -12.66 -1.84
N CYS A 249 -23.23 -13.32 -1.44
CA CYS A 249 -23.26 -14.50 -0.58
C CYS A 249 -23.13 -14.26 0.94
N ILE A 250 -24.12 -13.59 1.53
CA ILE A 250 -24.70 -14.14 2.77
C ILE A 250 -26.11 -14.57 2.37
N GLY A 251 -26.25 -15.85 2.07
CA GLY A 251 -27.57 -16.45 1.93
C GLY A 251 -28.32 -16.32 3.24
N ASP A 252 -29.59 -15.99 3.13
CA ASP A 252 -30.58 -16.03 4.20
C ASP A 252 -30.57 -17.42 4.86
N TYR A 253 -29.86 -17.56 5.98
CA TYR A 253 -30.06 -18.62 6.95
C TYR A 253 -29.74 -18.11 8.34
N LEU A 254 -30.64 -17.27 8.86
CA LEU A 254 -30.98 -17.27 10.28
C LEU A 254 -32.50 -17.06 10.37
N VAL A 255 -33.20 -18.17 10.56
CA VAL A 255 -34.48 -18.22 11.29
C VAL A 255 -34.15 -17.99 12.77
#